data_AF-A0AB34HYA0-F1
#
_entry.id   AF-A0AB34HYA0-F1
#
_cell.length_a   1.000
_cell.length_b   1.000
_cell.length_c   1.000
_cell.angle_alpha   90.00
_cell.angle_beta   90.00
_cell.angle_gamma   90.00
#
_symmetry.space_group_name_H-M   'P 1'
#
loop_
_entity.id
_entity.type
_entity.pdbx_description
1 polymer ?
#
loop_
_entity_poly.entity_id
_entity_poly.type
_entity_poly.pdbx_seq_one_letter_code
_entity_poly.pdbx_strand_id
1 'polypeptide(L)'
;MTTVTKYTQGARFLCSDEACPLSKGFQYIRVHVPGATESATVRNDFLCNLCSSSLQEDRKFRVLGDKQIVEIITTKALRAFQGYSNNQPFRFQSLTIFLRGHHSALSRVPCAG
;
A
#
# COMPACT_ATOMS: atom_id res chain seq x y z
N MET A 1 -6.54 10.41 14.63
CA MET A 1 -6.29 9.09 14.01
C MET A 1 -7.46 8.74 13.12
N THR A 2 -7.23 8.21 11.92
CA THR A 2 -8.31 7.80 11.02
C THR A 2 -8.85 6.42 11.40
N THR A 3 -10.03 6.08 10.86
CA THR A 3 -10.51 4.70 10.84
C THR A 3 -9.49 3.79 10.15
N VAL A 4 -9.51 2.50 10.52
CA VAL A 4 -8.70 1.49 9.85
C VAL A 4 -9.31 1.24 8.47
N THR A 5 -8.48 1.32 7.44
CA THR A 5 -8.86 1.06 6.04
C THR A 5 -8.01 -0.07 5.47
N LYS A 6 -8.49 -0.71 4.41
CA LYS A 6 -7.72 -1.75 3.72
C LYS A 6 -6.79 -1.12 2.67
N TYR A 7 -5.64 -1.74 2.47
CA TYR A 7 -4.72 -1.40 1.38
C TYR A 7 -4.26 -2.67 0.68
N THR A 8 -3.85 -2.55 -0.58
CA THR A 8 -3.28 -3.64 -1.36
C THR A 8 -1.87 -3.93 -0.90
N GLN A 9 -1.74 -5.04 -0.16
CA GLN A 9 -0.47 -5.55 0.31
C GLN A 9 0.22 -6.41 -0.75
N GLY A 10 -0.56 -7.13 -1.57
CA GLY A 10 -0.04 -7.91 -2.68
C GLY A 10 -1.03 -8.02 -3.81
N ALA A 11 -0.53 -8.01 -5.05
CA ALA A 11 -1.32 -8.14 -6.26
C ALA A 11 -0.67 -9.17 -7.20
N ARG A 12 -1.53 -9.94 -7.86
CA ARG A 12 -1.14 -10.92 -8.87
C ARG A 12 -1.43 -10.38 -10.25
N PHE A 13 -0.54 -10.64 -11.19
CA PHE A 13 -0.74 -10.29 -12.59
C PHE A 13 -0.57 -11.50 -13.50
N LEU A 14 -1.32 -11.53 -14.60
CA LEU A 14 -1.30 -12.54 -15.64
C LEU A 14 -1.03 -11.87 -16.99
N CYS A 15 -0.32 -12.56 -17.88
CA CYS A 15 -0.16 -12.07 -19.24
C CYS A 15 -1.49 -12.10 -19.98
N SER A 16 -1.85 -10.99 -20.64
CA SER A 16 -3.08 -10.89 -21.43
C SER A 16 -3.09 -11.74 -22.69
N ASP A 17 -1.90 -12.13 -23.18
CA ASP A 17 -1.75 -12.98 -24.36
C ASP A 17 -1.82 -14.46 -23.95
N GLU A 18 -2.93 -15.13 -24.25
CA GLU A 18 -3.19 -16.54 -23.94
C GLU A 18 -2.18 -17.50 -24.60
N ALA A 19 -1.58 -17.11 -25.73
CA ALA A 19 -0.56 -17.91 -26.41
C ALA A 19 0.80 -17.84 -25.69
N CYS A 20 0.99 -16.84 -24.82
CA CYS A 20 2.19 -16.70 -24.02
C CYS A 20 2.25 -17.83 -22.97
N PRO A 21 3.36 -18.57 -22.85
CA PRO A 21 3.55 -19.55 -21.77
C PRO A 21 3.34 -18.97 -20.36
N LEU A 22 3.50 -17.65 -20.19
CA LEU A 22 3.34 -16.94 -18.92
C LEU A 22 1.91 -16.42 -18.67
N SER A 23 0.95 -16.70 -19.57
CA SER A 23 -0.47 -16.44 -19.33
C SER A 23 -1.06 -17.36 -18.27
N LYS A 24 -0.45 -18.53 -18.07
CA LYS A 24 -0.87 -19.56 -17.13
C LYS A 24 0.12 -19.65 -15.97
N GLY A 25 -0.39 -19.76 -14.75
CA GLY A 25 0.42 -19.97 -13.54
C GLY A 25 0.58 -18.74 -12.63
N PHE A 26 1.51 -18.84 -11.68
CA PHE A 26 1.75 -17.84 -10.62
C PHE A 26 3.10 -17.13 -10.82
N GLN A 27 3.32 -16.54 -12.00
CA GLN A 27 4.64 -16.01 -12.35
C GLN A 27 4.88 -14.55 -11.92
N TYR A 28 3.84 -13.71 -11.97
CA TYR A 28 3.96 -12.28 -11.66
C TYR A 28 3.18 -11.93 -10.40
N ILE A 29 3.87 -11.82 -9.29
CA ILE A 29 3.31 -11.41 -8.00
C ILE A 29 4.12 -10.23 -7.49
N ARG A 30 3.41 -9.16 -7.12
CA ARG A 30 4.02 -7.97 -6.52
C ARG A 30 3.55 -7.84 -5.09
N VAL A 31 4.49 -7.68 -4.18
CA VAL A 31 4.26 -7.41 -2.77
C VAL A 31 4.67 -5.97 -2.48
N HIS A 32 3.85 -5.31 -1.68
CA HIS A 32 4.10 -3.95 -1.22
C HIS A 32 5.42 -3.88 -0.43
N VAL A 33 6.30 -2.95 -0.82
CA VAL A 33 7.60 -2.70 -0.18
C VAL A 33 7.48 -1.53 0.81
N PRO A 34 8.10 -1.59 2.01
CA PRO A 34 8.15 -0.44 2.92
C PRO A 34 8.64 0.83 2.22
N GLY A 35 7.96 1.95 2.45
CA GLY A 35 8.23 3.23 1.77
C GLY A 35 7.60 3.38 0.38
N ALA A 36 7.14 2.30 -0.27
CA ALA A 36 6.42 2.40 -1.53
C ALA A 36 4.96 2.85 -1.34
N THR A 37 4.41 3.48 -2.39
CA THR A 37 2.98 3.74 -2.49
C THR A 37 2.23 2.47 -2.86
N GLU A 38 0.95 2.39 -2.50
CA GLU A 38 0.10 1.28 -2.94
C GLU A 38 -0.03 1.24 -4.47
N SER A 39 -0.01 2.41 -5.11
CA SER A 39 0.02 2.55 -6.58
C SER A 39 1.31 2.01 -7.21
N ALA A 40 2.38 1.72 -6.46
CA ALA A 40 3.53 1.02 -7.02
C ALA A 40 3.30 -0.50 -7.11
N THR A 41 2.43 -1.03 -6.25
CA THR A 41 2.02 -2.45 -6.22
C THR A 41 0.93 -2.72 -7.25
N VAL A 42 -0.03 -1.81 -7.40
CA VAL A 42 -1.18 -1.93 -8.31
C VAL A 42 -1.05 -0.92 -9.45
N ARG A 43 -0.54 -1.38 -10.60
CA ARG A 43 -0.41 -0.58 -11.83
C ARG A 43 -0.90 -1.37 -13.03
N ASN A 44 -1.20 -0.66 -14.11
CA ASN A 44 -1.70 -1.24 -15.36
C ASN A 44 -0.66 -1.24 -16.49
N ASP A 45 0.55 -0.74 -16.26
CA ASP A 45 1.61 -0.60 -17.25
C ASP A 45 2.71 -1.64 -17.12
N PHE A 46 2.43 -2.74 -16.40
CA PHE A 46 3.34 -3.86 -16.33
C PHE A 46 3.33 -4.65 -17.64
N LEU A 47 4.52 -5.05 -18.09
CA LEU A 47 4.72 -5.81 -19.31
C LEU A 47 5.26 -7.19 -18.98
N CYS A 48 4.82 -8.18 -19.75
CA CYS A 48 5.33 -9.54 -19.67
C CYS A 48 6.79 -9.57 -20.17
N ASN A 49 7.69 -10.18 -19.40
CA ASN A 49 9.10 -10.27 -19.77
C ASN A 49 9.35 -11.17 -21.01
N LEU A 50 8.38 -11.99 -21.40
CA LEU A 50 8.53 -12.94 -22.51
C LEU A 50 7.98 -12.40 -23.84
N CYS A 51 6.73 -11.92 -23.85
CA CYS A 51 6.06 -11.46 -25.08
C CYS A 51 5.83 -9.94 -25.12
N SER A 52 6.24 -9.21 -24.08
CA SER A 52 6.05 -7.76 -23.94
C SER A 52 4.58 -7.30 -23.98
N SER A 53 3.61 -8.21 -23.91
CA SER A 53 2.19 -7.89 -23.76
C SER A 53 1.91 -7.31 -22.37
N SER A 54 0.78 -6.60 -22.23
CA SER A 54 0.36 -6.05 -20.95
C SER A 54 0.01 -7.18 -19.95
N LEU A 55 0.45 -7.00 -18.71
CA LEU A 55 0.05 -7.83 -17.59
C LEU A 55 -1.24 -7.27 -16.96
N GLN A 56 -2.27 -8.12 -16.85
CA GLN A 56 -3.53 -7.79 -16.23
C GLN A 56 -3.60 -8.32 -14.81
N GLU A 57 -4.09 -7.49 -13.89
CA GLU A 57 -4.24 -7.91 -12.50
C GLU A 57 -5.35 -8.96 -12.34
N ASP A 58 -5.04 -10.08 -11.70
CA ASP A 58 -6.07 -10.98 -11.20
C ASP A 58 -6.54 -10.56 -9.80
N ARG A 59 -7.60 -9.77 -9.79
CA ARG A 59 -8.20 -9.21 -8.57
C ARG A 59 -8.67 -10.28 -7.57
N LYS A 60 -8.90 -11.53 -8.00
CA LYS A 60 -9.34 -12.62 -7.09
C LYS A 60 -8.25 -13.00 -6.09
N PHE A 61 -6.98 -12.79 -6.45
CA PHE A 61 -5.83 -13.14 -5.63
C PHE A 61 -5.19 -11.91 -4.97
N ARG A 62 -5.90 -10.78 -4.93
CA ARG A 62 -5.44 -9.58 -4.25
C ARG A 62 -5.38 -9.83 -2.75
N VAL A 63 -4.21 -9.58 -2.15
CA VAL A 63 -3.99 -9.65 -0.71
C VAL A 63 -4.13 -8.26 -0.13
N LEU A 64 -5.06 -8.11 0.82
CA LEU A 64 -5.32 -6.86 1.52
C LEU A 64 -4.71 -6.89 2.92
N GLY A 65 -4.07 -5.78 3.29
CA GLY A 65 -3.62 -5.52 4.66
C GLY A 65 -4.40 -4.37 5.30
N ASP A 66 -4.13 -4.12 6.58
CA ASP A 66 -4.71 -2.99 7.32
C ASP A 66 -3.81 -1.76 7.27
N LYS A 67 -4.42 -0.60 7.07
CA LYS A 67 -3.77 0.71 7.03
C LYS A 67 -4.49 1.66 7.96
N GLN A 68 -3.73 2.48 8.67
CA GLN A 68 -4.24 3.56 9.49
C GLN A 68 -3.36 4.79 9.36
N ILE A 69 -3.99 5.97 9.31
CA ILE A 69 -3.28 7.24 9.21
C ILE A 69 -3.36 7.93 10.58
N VAL A 70 -2.20 8.30 11.11
CA VAL A 70 -2.06 8.96 12.41
C VAL A 70 -1.36 10.29 12.20
N GLU A 71 -1.89 11.35 12.78
CA GLU A 71 -1.19 12.63 12.87
C GLU A 71 -0.57 12.75 14.25
N ILE A 72 0.72 13.06 14.29
CA ILE A 72 1.47 13.33 15.50
C ILE A 72 1.70 14.83 15.61
N ILE A 73 1.39 15.39 16.76
CA ILE A 73 1.66 16.77 17.12
C ILE A 73 2.60 16.83 18.31
N THR A 74 3.34 17.94 18.45
CA THR A 74 4.15 18.17 19.64
C THR A 74 3.27 18.32 20.89
N THR A 75 3.72 17.80 22.04
CA THR A 75 3.02 17.94 23.32
C THR A 75 2.82 19.41 23.72
N LYS A 76 3.69 20.33 23.26
CA LYS A 76 3.53 21.78 23.47
C LYS A 76 2.25 22.32 22.80
N ALA A 77 1.80 21.71 21.70
CA ALA A 77 0.58 22.09 21.00
C ALA A 77 -0.69 21.70 21.76
N LEU A 78 -0.62 20.73 22.69
CA LEU A 78 -1.77 20.36 23.53
C LEU A 78 -2.28 21.53 24.38
N ARG A 79 -1.39 22.43 24.81
CA ARG A 79 -1.77 23.63 25.57
C ARG A 79 -2.68 24.57 24.77
N ALA A 80 -2.48 24.65 23.46
CA ALA A 80 -3.34 25.43 22.58
C ALA A 80 -4.74 24.81 22.43
N PHE A 81 -4.83 23.48 22.38
CA PHE A 81 -6.11 22.77 22.34
C PHE A 81 -6.87 22.79 23.67
N GLN A 82 -6.17 22.99 24.78
CA GLN A 82 -6.75 23.08 26.12
C GLN A 82 -7.24 24.50 26.48
N GLY A 83 -7.22 25.45 25.54
CA GLY A 83 -7.71 26.81 25.76
C GLY A 83 -6.78 27.72 26.57
N TYR A 84 -5.57 27.25 26.93
CA TYR A 84 -4.54 28.05 27.60
C TYR A 84 -3.75 28.92 26.61
N SER A 85 -4.43 29.71 25.79
CA SER A 85 -3.78 30.69 24.91
C SER A 85 -3.85 32.08 25.53
N ASN A 86 -2.70 32.69 25.83
CA ASN A 86 -2.57 34.09 26.26
C ASN A 86 -2.84 35.09 25.10
N ASN A 87 -3.93 34.91 24.33
CA ASN A 87 -4.30 35.73 23.17
C ASN A 87 -3.21 35.84 22.06
N GLN A 88 -2.20 34.98 22.04
CA GLN A 88 -1.20 34.96 20.97
C GLN A 88 -1.52 33.91 19.90
N PRO A 89 -1.31 34.23 18.61
CA PRO A 89 -1.48 33.28 17.52
C PRO A 89 -0.48 32.13 17.68
N PHE A 90 -0.98 30.90 17.61
CA PHE A 90 -0.20 29.69 17.79
C PHE A 90 -0.19 28.85 16.51
N ARG A 91 0.99 28.35 16.13
CA ARG A 91 1.16 27.40 15.02
C ARG A 91 1.93 26.19 15.53
N PHE A 92 1.58 25.01 15.06
CA PHE A 92 2.31 23.78 15.32
C PHE A 92 2.52 23.01 14.03
N GLN A 93 3.59 22.23 14.00
CA GLN A 93 3.83 21.26 12.94
C GLN A 93 3.20 19.93 13.35
N SER A 94 2.52 19.30 12.41
CA SER A 94 2.09 17.91 12.51
C SER A 94 2.92 17.03 11.59
N LEU A 95 3.09 15.76 11.98
CA LEU A 95 3.68 14.71 11.16
C LEU A 95 2.63 13.64 10.90
N THR A 96 2.37 13.33 9.64
CA THR A 96 1.48 12.25 9.24
C THR A 96 2.26 10.93 9.13
N ILE A 97 1.81 9.90 9.85
CA ILE A 97 2.38 8.56 9.84
C ILE A 97 1.36 7.57 9.28
N PHE A 98 1.82 6.70 8.39
CA PHE A 98 1.05 5.59 7.85
C PHE A 98 1.42 4.30 8.57
N LEU A 99 0.54 3.81 9.43
CA LEU A 99 0.67 2.51 10.07
C LEU A 99 0.12 1.43 9.13
N ARG A 100 0.90 0.37 8.91
CA ARG A 100 0.52 -0.76 8.06
C ARG A 100 0.73 -2.07 8.84
N GLY A 101 -0.29 -2.90 8.90
CA GLY A 101 -0.29 -4.15 9.67
C GLY A 101 -0.79 -5.34 8.86
N HIS A 102 -0.46 -6.55 9.33
CA HIS A 102 -0.80 -7.80 8.68
C HIS A 102 -1.99 -8.46 9.41
N HIS A 103 -3.08 -8.75 8.70
CA HIS A 103 -3.92 -9.90 9.05
C HIS A 103 -3.29 -11.12 8.37
N SER A 104 -2.92 -12.11 9.16
CA SER A 104 -2.12 -13.27 8.76
C SER A 104 -2.90 -14.23 7.85
N ALA A 105 -2.67 -14.14 6.54
CA ALA A 105 -2.86 -15.23 5.59
C ALA A 105 -1.71 -15.21 4.57
N LEU A 106 -0.48 -15.27 5.08
CA LEU A 106 0.72 -15.47 4.28
C LEU A 106 0.80 -16.95 3.88
N SER A 107 0.08 -17.32 2.83
CA SER A 107 0.56 -18.43 1.99
C SER A 107 1.86 -17.92 1.37
N ARG A 108 3.01 -18.46 1.81
CA ARG A 108 4.32 -18.15 1.26
C ARG A 108 4.26 -18.37 -0.26
N VAL A 109 4.23 -17.29 -1.04
CA VAL A 109 4.51 -17.38 -2.47
C VAL A 109 5.91 -16.81 -2.69
N PRO A 110 6.84 -17.58 -3.26
CA PRO A 110 8.19 -17.09 -3.51
C PRO A 110 8.10 -15.92 -4.49
N CYS A 111 8.51 -14.74 -4.03
CA CYS A 111 8.67 -13.58 -4.92
C CYS A 111 9.95 -13.80 -5.74
N ALA A 112 9.83 -13.81 -7.07
CA ALA A 112 10.98 -13.72 -7.96
C ALA A 112 11.55 -12.29 -7.86
N GLY A 113 12.85 -12.20 -7.57
CA GLY A 113 13.62 -10.94 -7.55
C GLY A 113 13.95 -10.44 -8.95
#